data_AF-A0A2S8J024-F1
#
_entry.id   AF-A0A2S8J024-F1
#
_cell.length_a   1.000
_cell.length_b   1.000
_cell.length_c   1.000
_cell.angle_alpha   90.00
_cell.angle_beta   90.00
_cell.angle_gamma   90.00
#
_symmetry.space_group_name_H-M   'P 1'
#
loop_
_entity.id
_entity.type
_entity.pdbx_description
1 polymer ?
#
loop_
_entity_poly.entity_id
_entity_poly.type
_entity_poly.pdbx_seq_one_letter_code
_entity_poly.pdbx_strand_id
1 'polypeptide(L)'
;MDTAAPRHGALSDFLALTDGLSISRTAEILRCCTRTIRNYVAGRSPIPWHRIELLRLRALDADRTRTAATNVQPTDGLDFGTGANVVANIEPDPASPDVLPDEMLAWVGVHASHFLSSQRSFTHYVRGWNVVDKIRRAKREGTFAAVLAQWRVLALELPRMWRSGPLWTGVGPPAYRTRESGS
;
A
#
# COMPACT_ATOMS: atom_id res chain seq x y z
N MET A 1 -2.81 17.34 -27.40
CA MET A 1 -2.24 16.02 -27.72
C MET A 1 -1.83 15.39 -26.41
N ASP A 2 -2.63 14.45 -25.91
CA ASP A 2 -2.30 13.70 -24.69
C ASP A 2 -1.08 12.83 -24.98
N THR A 3 0.07 13.18 -24.42
CA THR A 3 1.24 12.30 -24.38
C THR A 3 0.92 11.17 -23.42
N ALA A 4 0.31 10.11 -23.94
CA ALA A 4 0.01 8.89 -23.19
C ALA A 4 1.24 8.48 -22.36
N ALA A 5 1.06 8.34 -21.05
CA ALA A 5 2.14 7.98 -20.13
C ALA A 5 2.88 6.73 -20.66
N PRO A 6 4.24 6.69 -20.58
CA PRO A 6 4.99 5.59 -21.16
C PRO A 6 4.54 4.26 -20.56
N ARG A 7 4.19 3.29 -21.40
CA ARG A 7 3.69 1.98 -20.94
C ARG A 7 4.79 1.15 -20.25
N HIS A 8 6.05 1.42 -20.58
CA HIS A 8 7.22 0.69 -20.09
C HIS A 8 8.28 1.67 -19.56
N GLY A 9 8.99 1.24 -18.53
CA GLY A 9 10.14 1.95 -17.99
C GLY A 9 11.45 1.54 -18.66
N ALA A 10 12.48 2.37 -18.52
CA ALA A 10 13.78 2.12 -19.10
C ALA A 10 14.57 1.07 -18.29
N LEU A 11 15.35 0.23 -18.97
CA LEU A 11 16.25 -0.73 -18.33
C LEU A 11 17.33 -0.02 -17.51
N SER A 12 17.85 1.11 -17.99
CA SER A 12 18.83 1.93 -17.27
C SER A 12 18.32 2.35 -15.89
N ASP A 13 17.07 2.81 -15.81
CA ASP A 13 16.43 3.23 -14.57
C ASP A 13 16.25 2.05 -13.62
N PHE A 14 15.82 0.90 -14.17
CA PHE A 14 15.69 -0.32 -13.39
C PHE A 14 17.02 -0.75 -12.77
N LEU A 15 18.10 -0.75 -13.55
CA LEU A 15 19.42 -1.12 -13.08
C LEU A 15 19.93 -0.15 -12.03
N ALA A 16 19.80 1.16 -12.25
CA ALA A 16 20.21 2.17 -11.27
C ALA A 16 19.44 2.05 -9.93
N LEU A 17 18.13 1.82 -9.99
CA LEU A 17 17.28 1.73 -8.80
C LEU A 17 17.39 0.39 -8.06
N THR A 18 17.95 -0.63 -8.71
CA THR A 18 18.20 -1.95 -8.11
C THR A 18 19.66 -2.20 -7.83
N ASP A 19 20.52 -1.19 -8.06
CA ASP A 19 21.94 -1.29 -7.76
C ASP A 19 22.16 -1.59 -6.26
N GLY A 20 23.03 -2.55 -5.99
CA GLY A 20 23.26 -3.08 -4.63
C GLY A 20 22.14 -3.97 -4.07
N LEU A 21 21.03 -4.21 -4.78
CA LEU A 21 19.99 -5.18 -4.36
C LEU A 21 20.21 -6.55 -5.00
N SER A 22 19.98 -7.61 -4.22
CA SER A 22 19.96 -8.97 -4.78
C SER A 22 18.69 -9.19 -5.62
N ILE A 23 18.77 -10.10 -6.60
CA ILE A 23 17.62 -10.49 -7.44
C ILE A 23 16.42 -10.93 -6.59
N SER A 24 16.67 -11.71 -5.53
CA SER A 24 15.62 -12.15 -4.61
C SER A 24 14.98 -10.97 -3.87
N ARG A 25 15.80 -10.01 -3.42
CA ARG A 25 15.28 -8.82 -2.73
C ARG A 25 14.45 -7.96 -3.68
N THR A 26 14.90 -7.74 -4.90
CA THR A 26 14.12 -7.02 -5.93
C THR A 26 12.81 -7.74 -6.26
N ALA A 27 12.83 -9.08 -6.30
CA ALA A 27 11.63 -9.89 -6.55
C ALA A 27 10.60 -9.75 -5.41
N GLU A 28 11.04 -9.76 -4.15
CA GLU A 28 10.19 -9.50 -2.99
C GLU A 28 9.55 -8.12 -3.04
N ILE A 29 10.34 -7.08 -3.33
CA ILE A 29 9.89 -5.69 -3.42
C ILE A 29 8.79 -5.54 -4.47
N LEU A 30 9.03 -6.10 -5.66
CA LEU A 30 8.12 -6.03 -6.79
C LEU A 30 7.05 -7.14 -6.77
N ARG A 31 6.99 -7.94 -5.68
CA ARG A 31 6.04 -9.05 -5.48
C ARG A 31 5.90 -9.95 -6.71
N CYS A 32 7.04 -10.36 -7.26
CA CYS A 32 7.09 -11.22 -8.43
C CYS A 32 8.15 -12.31 -8.26
N CYS A 33 8.25 -13.22 -9.23
CA CYS A 33 9.24 -14.28 -9.17
C CYS A 33 10.63 -13.78 -9.61
N THR A 34 11.68 -14.41 -9.09
CA THR A 34 13.08 -14.09 -9.44
C THR A 34 13.36 -14.26 -10.94
N ARG A 35 12.62 -15.14 -11.63
CA ARG A 35 12.69 -15.29 -13.09
C ARG A 35 12.26 -14.03 -13.84
N THR A 36 11.22 -13.34 -13.38
CA THR A 36 10.80 -12.05 -13.95
C THR A 36 11.91 -11.01 -13.83
N ILE A 37 12.55 -10.92 -12.66
CA ILE A 37 13.67 -9.98 -12.45
C ILE A 37 14.86 -10.30 -13.36
N ARG A 38 15.24 -11.59 -13.49
CA ARG A 38 16.30 -12.00 -14.43
C ARG A 38 15.99 -11.63 -15.88
N ASN A 39 14.72 -11.69 -16.27
CA ASN A 39 14.31 -11.30 -17.62
C ASN A 39 14.35 -9.78 -17.83
N TYR A 40 14.03 -8.99 -16.81
CA TYR A 40 14.20 -7.53 -16.86
C TYR A 40 15.66 -7.14 -16.99
N VAL A 41 16.54 -7.65 -16.10
CA VAL A 41 17.98 -7.35 -16.14
C VAL A 41 18.59 -7.70 -17.50
N ALA A 42 18.17 -8.81 -18.10
CA ALA A 42 18.67 -9.25 -19.40
C ALA A 42 17.97 -8.60 -20.60
N GLY A 43 17.06 -7.65 -20.40
CA GLY A 43 16.30 -7.00 -21.48
C GLY A 43 15.35 -7.93 -22.25
N ARG A 44 15.07 -9.14 -21.74
CA ARG A 44 14.22 -10.16 -22.39
C ARG A 44 12.73 -9.92 -22.19
N SER A 45 12.34 -8.99 -21.33
CA SER A 45 10.94 -8.64 -21.10
C SER A 45 10.82 -7.14 -20.85
N PRO A 46 9.78 -6.49 -21.41
CA PRO A 46 9.55 -5.09 -21.16
C PRO A 46 9.24 -4.89 -19.67
N ILE A 47 9.83 -3.86 -19.08
CA ILE A 47 9.62 -3.52 -17.67
C ILE A 47 8.41 -2.61 -17.63
N PRO A 48 7.29 -3.00 -17.00
CA PRO A 48 6.15 -2.11 -16.87
C PRO A 48 6.57 -0.84 -16.14
N TRP A 49 6.16 0.33 -16.65
CA TRP A 49 6.49 1.62 -16.06
C TRP A 49 6.32 1.56 -14.53
N HIS A 50 5.19 1.02 -14.04
CA HIS A 50 4.83 1.02 -12.60
C HIS A 50 5.87 0.38 -11.69
N ARG A 51 6.64 -0.59 -12.19
CA ARG A 51 7.69 -1.22 -11.40
C ARG A 51 8.87 -0.29 -11.16
N ILE A 52 9.12 0.64 -12.08
CA ILE A 52 10.12 1.70 -11.90
C ILE A 52 9.65 2.71 -10.84
N GLU A 53 8.38 3.14 -10.79
CA GLU A 53 7.94 4.09 -9.72
C GLU A 53 8.10 3.44 -8.35
N LEU A 54 7.67 2.19 -8.21
CA LEU A 54 7.75 1.53 -6.91
C LEU A 54 9.18 1.51 -6.37
N LEU A 55 10.16 1.32 -7.26
CA LEU A 55 11.57 1.40 -6.89
C LEU A 55 12.01 2.84 -6.61
N ARG A 56 11.55 3.84 -7.37
CA ARG A 56 11.83 5.27 -7.12
C ARG A 56 11.28 5.75 -5.78
N LEU A 57 10.01 5.48 -5.48
CA LEU A 57 9.37 5.84 -4.21
C LEU A 57 10.08 5.20 -3.03
N ARG A 58 10.44 3.92 -3.16
CA ARG A 58 11.25 3.23 -2.15
C ARG A 58 12.61 3.91 -1.96
N ALA A 59 13.30 4.29 -3.03
CA ALA A 59 14.59 4.97 -2.93
C ALA A 59 14.43 6.32 -2.20
N LEU A 60 13.41 7.10 -2.56
CA LEU A 60 13.07 8.37 -1.89
C LEU A 60 12.76 8.17 -0.40
N ASP A 61 12.02 7.13 -0.02
CA ASP A 61 11.72 6.84 1.38
C ASP A 61 12.95 6.37 2.16
N ALA A 62 13.86 5.62 1.52
CA ALA A 62 15.14 5.25 2.12
C ALA A 62 16.01 6.50 2.37
N ASP A 63 16.02 7.44 1.44
CA ASP A 63 16.74 8.71 1.57
C ASP A 63 16.11 9.63 2.63
N ARG A 64 14.77 9.70 2.69
CA ARG A 64 14.04 10.41 3.75
C ARG A 64 14.30 9.81 5.12
N THR A 65 14.27 8.49 5.25
CA THR A 65 14.56 7.81 6.53
C THR A 65 15.99 8.07 6.98
N ARG A 66 16.96 8.07 6.04
CA ARG A 66 18.35 8.44 6.30
C ARG A 66 18.48 9.90 6.75
N THR A 67 17.72 10.80 6.14
CA THR A 67 17.71 12.24 6.47
C THR A 67 17.01 12.52 7.80
N ALA A 68 15.88 11.86 8.08
CA ALA A 68 15.12 11.99 9.34
C ALA A 68 15.87 11.39 10.54
N ALA A 69 16.63 10.30 10.35
CA ALA A 69 17.56 9.81 11.37
C ALA A 69 18.67 10.83 11.71
N THR A 70 18.89 11.83 10.87
CA THR A 70 19.84 12.93 11.10
C THR A 70 19.18 14.14 11.77
N ASN A 71 17.84 14.24 11.79
CA ASN A 71 17.11 15.41 12.29
C ASN A 71 15.95 14.97 13.21
N VAL A 72 16.24 14.77 14.49
CA VAL A 72 15.22 14.46 15.51
C VAL A 72 14.66 15.76 16.08
N GLN A 73 13.41 16.08 15.75
CA GLN A 73 12.55 16.89 16.60
C GLN A 73 11.16 16.25 16.70
N PRO A 74 10.57 16.17 17.91
CA PRO A 74 9.23 15.64 18.11
C PRO A 74 8.21 16.78 17.98
N THR A 75 7.21 16.63 17.12
CA THR A 75 5.99 17.43 17.21
C THR A 75 4.74 16.60 16.94
N ASP A 76 3.77 16.89 17.81
CA ASP A 76 2.43 16.36 17.97
C ASP A 76 1.54 16.36 16.73
N GLY A 77 0.55 15.46 16.75
CA GLY A 77 -0.64 15.51 15.90
C GLY A 77 -0.52 14.66 14.63
N LEU A 78 -0.74 13.34 14.74
CA LEU A 78 -0.93 12.49 13.58
C LEU A 78 -2.23 12.88 12.86
N ASP A 79 -2.11 13.74 11.86
CA ASP A 79 -3.14 14.04 10.88
C ASP A 79 -3.47 12.74 10.11
N PHE A 80 -4.63 12.16 10.44
CA PHE A 80 -5.21 11.00 9.76
C PHE A 80 -5.73 11.35 8.35
N GLY A 81 -5.72 12.63 7.97
CA GLY A 81 -6.31 13.14 6.74
C GLY A 81 -5.40 13.17 5.50
N THR A 82 -4.07 13.23 5.61
CA THR A 82 -3.26 13.75 4.49
C THR A 82 -2.45 12.72 3.69
N GLY A 83 -2.43 11.44 4.09
CA GLY A 83 -1.50 10.46 3.50
C GLY A 83 -2.08 9.46 2.48
N ALA A 84 -3.35 9.07 2.61
CA ALA A 84 -3.94 8.00 1.81
C ALA A 84 -5.18 8.50 1.06
N ASN A 85 -5.19 8.35 -0.27
CA ASN A 85 -6.33 8.73 -1.13
C ASN A 85 -7.51 7.73 -1.04
N VAL A 86 -7.58 6.97 0.05
CA VAL A 86 -8.49 5.83 0.18
C VAL A 86 -9.06 5.84 1.60
N VAL A 87 -10.39 5.78 1.68
CA VAL A 87 -11.17 5.76 2.93
C VAL A 87 -11.95 4.46 3.05
N ALA A 88 -12.22 4.03 4.29
CA ALA A 88 -13.00 2.83 4.55
C ALA A 88 -14.44 2.98 4.05
N ASN A 89 -14.92 1.92 3.39
CA ASN A 89 -16.28 1.81 2.89
C ASN A 89 -17.11 0.95 3.83
N ILE A 90 -17.01 1.20 5.13
CA ILE A 90 -17.72 0.46 6.16
C ILE A 90 -18.18 1.42 7.24
N GLU A 91 -19.34 1.13 7.82
CA GLU A 91 -19.88 1.93 8.90
C GLU A 91 -19.02 1.78 10.17
N PRO A 92 -18.83 2.85 10.96
CA PRO A 92 -18.25 2.73 12.29
C PRO A 92 -18.97 1.68 13.14
N ASP A 93 -18.22 0.88 13.87
CA ASP A 93 -18.79 -0.08 14.80
C ASP A 93 -19.16 0.65 16.12
N PRO A 94 -20.46 0.74 16.49
CA PRO A 94 -20.85 1.42 17.72
C PRO A 94 -20.33 0.72 18.98
N ALA A 95 -19.97 -0.57 18.91
CA ALA A 95 -19.37 -1.30 20.02
C ALA A 95 -17.88 -0.97 20.23
N SER A 96 -17.24 -0.31 19.26
CA SER A 96 -15.79 -0.04 19.25
C SER A 96 -15.48 1.38 18.76
N PRO A 97 -15.97 2.43 19.46
CA PRO A 97 -15.79 3.82 19.02
C PRO A 97 -14.33 4.30 19.05
N ASP A 98 -13.45 3.58 19.75
CA ASP A 98 -12.02 3.88 19.90
C ASP A 98 -11.14 3.34 18.75
N VAL A 99 -11.72 2.54 17.85
CA VAL A 99 -11.05 2.01 16.66
C VAL A 99 -11.83 2.43 15.41
N LEU A 100 -11.24 3.33 14.64
CA LEU A 100 -11.89 3.91 13.47
C LEU A 100 -11.94 2.91 12.29
N PRO A 101 -12.93 3.02 11.40
CA PRO A 101 -12.99 2.26 10.16
C PRO A 101 -11.69 2.30 9.33
N ASP A 102 -11.06 3.47 9.22
CA ASP A 102 -9.80 3.64 8.48
C ASP A 102 -8.62 2.91 9.13
N GLU A 103 -8.65 2.73 10.46
CA GLU A 103 -7.62 1.98 11.19
C GLU A 103 -7.78 0.47 10.96
N MET A 104 -9.02 -0.02 10.93
CA MET A 104 -9.31 -1.39 10.52
C MET A 104 -8.92 -1.62 9.07
N LEU A 105 -9.21 -0.66 8.19
CA LEU A 105 -8.80 -0.71 6.79
C LEU A 105 -7.28 -0.78 6.65
N ALA A 106 -6.55 0.08 7.38
CA ALA A 106 -5.08 0.08 7.38
C ALA A 106 -4.51 -1.26 7.84
N TRP A 107 -5.03 -1.79 8.95
CA TRP A 107 -4.61 -3.08 9.49
C TRP A 107 -4.82 -4.22 8.48
N VAL A 108 -6.03 -4.37 7.96
CA VAL A 108 -6.36 -5.45 7.02
C VAL A 108 -5.61 -5.25 5.71
N GLY A 109 -5.42 -4.01 5.26
CA GLY A 109 -4.65 -3.70 4.07
C GLY A 109 -3.17 -4.11 4.15
N VAL A 110 -2.56 -3.93 5.32
CA VAL A 110 -1.17 -4.33 5.56
C VAL A 110 -1.04 -5.85 5.69
N HIS A 111 -1.92 -6.48 6.47
CA HIS A 111 -1.74 -7.87 6.87
C HIS A 111 -2.46 -8.89 5.98
N ALA A 112 -3.55 -8.49 5.31
CA ALA A 112 -4.43 -9.41 4.59
C ALA A 112 -5.20 -8.71 3.44
N SER A 113 -4.47 -8.04 2.55
CA SER A 113 -5.02 -7.16 1.51
C SER A 113 -6.07 -7.79 0.58
N HIS A 114 -6.11 -9.12 0.46
CA HIS A 114 -7.09 -9.84 -0.35
C HIS A 114 -8.51 -9.80 0.23
N PHE A 115 -8.66 -9.56 1.54
CA PHE A 115 -9.97 -9.35 2.18
C PHE A 115 -10.55 -7.96 1.91
N LEU A 116 -9.78 -7.04 1.29
CA LEU A 116 -10.30 -5.73 0.88
C LEU A 116 -11.21 -5.78 -0.37
N SER A 117 -11.27 -6.94 -1.03
CA SER A 117 -12.03 -7.20 -2.25
C SER A 117 -13.52 -6.89 -2.14
N SER A 118 -14.10 -7.05 -0.95
CA SER A 118 -15.51 -6.82 -0.67
C SER A 118 -15.73 -6.47 0.78
N GLN A 119 -16.72 -5.63 1.07
CA GLN A 119 -17.15 -5.33 2.44
C GLN A 119 -17.46 -6.60 3.24
N ARG A 120 -18.12 -7.60 2.62
CA ARG A 120 -18.48 -8.86 3.29
C ARG A 120 -17.25 -9.63 3.76
N SER A 121 -16.25 -9.80 2.87
CA SER A 121 -15.01 -10.52 3.20
C SER A 121 -14.21 -9.77 4.27
N PHE A 122 -14.16 -8.44 4.15
CA PHE A 122 -13.53 -7.56 5.13
C PHE A 122 -14.16 -7.72 6.52
N THR A 123 -15.48 -7.57 6.64
CA THR A 123 -16.20 -7.68 7.92
C THR A 123 -16.04 -9.07 8.53
N HIS A 124 -16.08 -10.12 7.71
CA HIS A 124 -15.82 -11.49 8.18
C HIS A 124 -14.42 -11.63 8.77
N TYR A 125 -13.40 -11.08 8.10
CA TYR A 125 -12.03 -11.11 8.59
C TYR A 125 -11.87 -10.31 9.89
N VAL A 126 -12.39 -9.08 9.93
CA VAL A 126 -12.31 -8.20 11.11
C VAL A 126 -12.88 -8.88 12.35
N ARG A 127 -14.07 -9.48 12.22
CA ARG A 127 -14.73 -10.21 13.31
C ARG A 127 -14.00 -11.50 13.66
N GLY A 128 -13.73 -12.35 12.67
CA GLY A 128 -13.13 -13.67 12.89
C GLY A 128 -11.70 -13.62 13.45
N TRP A 129 -10.94 -12.58 13.14
CA TRP A 129 -9.57 -12.39 13.62
C TRP A 129 -9.43 -11.39 14.77
N ASN A 130 -10.54 -10.89 15.30
CA ASN A 130 -10.60 -9.89 16.37
C ASN A 130 -9.62 -8.71 16.14
N VAL A 131 -9.77 -8.05 14.99
CA VAL A 131 -8.87 -6.98 14.55
C VAL A 131 -8.92 -5.77 15.49
N VAL A 132 -10.09 -5.47 16.06
CA VAL A 132 -10.28 -4.35 16.99
C VAL A 132 -9.34 -4.48 18.20
N ASP A 133 -9.34 -5.63 18.89
CA ASP A 133 -8.49 -5.81 20.07
C ASP A 133 -7.00 -5.80 19.74
N LYS A 134 -6.64 -6.27 18.53
CA LYS A 134 -5.26 -6.19 18.04
C LYS A 134 -4.82 -4.75 17.81
N ILE A 135 -5.68 -3.92 17.24
CA ILE A 135 -5.41 -2.49 17.06
C ILE A 135 -5.28 -1.81 18.42
N ARG A 136 -6.20 -2.06 19.37
CA ARG A 136 -6.10 -1.52 20.73
C ARG A 136 -4.78 -1.88 21.40
N ARG A 137 -4.36 -3.14 21.27
CA ARG A 137 -3.06 -3.61 21.79
C ARG A 137 -1.90 -2.88 21.11
N ALA A 138 -1.88 -2.81 19.79
CA ALA A 138 -0.83 -2.15 19.03
C ALA A 138 -0.73 -0.64 19.32
N LYS A 139 -1.86 0.04 19.57
CA LYS A 139 -1.88 1.43 20.03
C LYS A 139 -1.24 1.58 21.41
N ARG A 140 -1.60 0.73 22.37
CA ARG A 140 -1.02 0.74 23.73
C ARG A 140 0.49 0.47 23.72
N GLU A 141 0.94 -0.41 22.84
CA GLU A 141 2.36 -0.76 22.67
C GLU A 141 3.12 0.24 21.77
N GLY A 142 2.45 1.24 21.19
CA GLY A 142 3.05 2.22 20.29
C GLY A 142 3.46 1.68 18.90
N THR A 143 3.11 0.43 18.57
CA THR A 143 3.52 -0.24 17.33
C THR A 143 2.59 0.04 16.15
N PHE A 144 1.39 0.57 16.41
CA PHE A 144 0.39 0.84 15.38
C PHE A 144 0.84 1.90 14.35
N ALA A 145 1.74 2.82 14.73
CA ALA A 145 2.28 3.82 13.82
C ALA A 145 2.99 3.20 12.60
N ALA A 146 3.66 2.06 12.76
CA ALA A 146 4.32 1.33 11.68
C ALA A 146 3.30 0.75 10.68
N VAL A 147 2.14 0.27 11.17
CA VAL A 147 1.03 -0.20 10.33
C VAL A 147 0.49 0.94 9.49
N LEU A 148 0.29 2.12 10.08
CA LEU A 148 -0.17 3.30 9.34
C LEU A 148 0.83 3.76 8.28
N ALA A 149 2.13 3.77 8.60
CA ALA A 149 3.17 4.11 7.64
C ALA A 149 3.18 3.16 6.44
N GLN A 150 3.11 1.85 6.68
CA GLN A 150 3.05 0.84 5.62
C GLN A 150 1.74 0.94 4.82
N TRP A 151 0.63 1.22 5.49
CA TRP A 151 -0.67 1.39 4.84
C TRP A 151 -0.66 2.56 3.85
N ARG A 152 -0.07 3.71 4.21
CA ARG A 152 0.02 4.88 3.31
C ARG A 152 0.66 4.52 1.97
N VAL A 153 1.68 3.67 1.97
CA VAL A 153 2.33 3.18 0.73
C VAL A 153 1.39 2.25 -0.04
N LEU A 154 0.76 1.27 0.62
CA LEU A 154 -0.12 0.30 -0.03
C LEU A 154 -1.41 0.91 -0.58
N ALA A 155 -1.94 1.94 0.09
CA ALA A 155 -3.18 2.60 -0.27
C ALA A 155 -3.10 3.30 -1.64
N LEU A 156 -1.91 3.77 -2.04
CA LEU A 156 -1.69 4.37 -3.36
C LEU A 156 -1.91 3.37 -4.50
N GLU A 157 -1.62 2.08 -4.27
CA GLU A 157 -1.72 1.03 -5.28
C GLU A 157 -3.11 0.39 -5.34
N LEU A 158 -3.92 0.49 -4.28
CA LEU A 158 -5.23 -0.18 -4.20
C LEU A 158 -6.21 0.21 -5.32
N PRO A 159 -6.42 1.51 -5.64
CA PRO A 159 -7.29 1.87 -6.76
C PRO A 159 -6.78 1.36 -8.12
N ARG A 160 -5.50 0.99 -8.26
CA ARG A 160 -4.89 0.51 -9.51
C ARG A 160 -4.86 -1.01 -9.61
N MET A 161 -4.49 -1.70 -8.52
CA MET A 161 -4.47 -3.17 -8.44
C MET A 161 -5.84 -3.78 -8.72
N TRP A 162 -6.91 -3.07 -8.35
CA TRP A 162 -8.26 -3.61 -8.49
C TRP A 162 -8.99 -3.10 -9.74
N ARG A 163 -8.48 -2.10 -10.47
CA ARG A 163 -9.06 -1.64 -11.76
C ARG A 163 -8.85 -2.61 -12.94
N SER A 164 -8.12 -3.71 -12.75
CA SER A 164 -7.62 -4.57 -13.85
C SER A 164 -8.24 -5.98 -13.92
N GLY A 165 -9.41 -6.23 -13.32
CA GLY A 165 -10.04 -7.57 -13.32
C GLY A 165 -11.50 -7.59 -13.78
N PRO A 166 -11.94 -8.59 -14.58
CA PRO A 166 -13.35 -8.80 -14.94
C PRO A 166 -14.25 -9.26 -13.77
N LEU A 167 -13.73 -9.29 -12.54
CA LEU A 167 -14.35 -9.87 -11.33
C LEU A 167 -15.35 -8.95 -10.59
N TRP A 168 -15.58 -7.74 -11.07
CA TRP A 168 -16.29 -6.69 -10.31
C TRP A 168 -17.81 -6.76 -10.31
N THR A 169 -18.41 -7.62 -11.14
CA THR A 169 -19.86 -7.71 -11.25
C THR A 169 -20.50 -8.65 -10.22
N GLY A 170 -19.71 -9.42 -9.44
CA GLY A 170 -20.25 -10.49 -8.58
C GLY A 170 -20.00 -10.40 -7.05
N VAL A 171 -19.11 -9.51 -6.57
CA VAL A 171 -18.59 -9.58 -5.18
C VAL A 171 -19.01 -8.39 -4.29
N GLY A 172 -19.83 -7.46 -4.80
CA GLY A 172 -20.23 -6.25 -4.08
C GLY A 172 -19.12 -5.19 -4.01
N PRO A 173 -19.37 -4.02 -3.39
CA PRO A 173 -18.39 -2.94 -3.37
C PRO A 173 -17.17 -3.32 -2.52
N PRO A 174 -15.96 -2.85 -2.90
CA PRO A 174 -14.74 -3.05 -2.11
C PRO A 174 -14.87 -2.43 -0.73
N ALA A 175 -14.03 -2.88 0.20
CA ALA A 175 -14.01 -2.38 1.58
C ALA A 175 -13.50 -0.94 1.72
N TYR A 176 -13.19 -0.28 0.60
CA TYR A 176 -12.68 1.07 0.55
C TYR A 176 -13.26 1.87 -0.63
N ARG A 177 -13.23 3.19 -0.55
CA ARG A 177 -13.52 4.11 -1.65
C ARG A 177 -12.34 5.05 -1.84
N THR A 178 -12.09 5.49 -3.07
CA THR A 178 -11.19 6.63 -3.30
C THR A 178 -11.84 7.84 -2.62
N ARG A 179 -11.06 8.65 -1.89
CA ARG A 179 -11.57 9.93 -1.41
C ARG A 179 -11.83 10.78 -2.65
N GLU A 180 -13.09 11.09 -2.94
CA GLU A 180 -13.38 12.01 -4.05
C GLU A 180 -12.72 13.34 -3.71
N SER A 181 -11.82 13.80 -4.59
CA SER A 181 -11.30 15.15 -4.53
C SER A 181 -12.51 16.07 -4.66
N GLY A 182 -12.98 16.64 -3.54
CA GLY A 182 -14.07 17.60 -3.55
C GLY A 182 -13.77 18.67 -4.60
N SER A 183 -14.71 18.83 -5.52
CA SER A 183 -14.74 19.93 -6.49
C SER A 183 -15.19 21.22 -5.82
#